data_AF-A0A852UFZ8-F1
#
_entry.id   AF-A0A852UFZ8-F1
#
_cell.length_a   1.000
_cell.length_b   1.000
_cell.length_c   1.000
_cell.angle_alpha   90.00
_cell.angle_beta   90.00
_cell.angle_gamma   90.00
#
_symmetry.space_group_name_H-M   'P 1'
#
loop_
_entity.id
_entity.type
_entity.pdbx_description
1 polymer ?
#
loop_
_entity_poly.entity_id
_entity_poly.type
_entity_poly.pdbx_seq_one_letter_code
_entity_poly.pdbx_strand_id
1 'polypeptide(L)'
;MGAGPMGEMDHGVHAARVSISYWDALGNETVRHYSAEIAEDDIPELIDCPISGLPAGRDRDNPPAATKVAPYKTHLAYVKERRTNEEAERLLDEALSKLRERRGKTTTKG
;
A
#
# COMPACT_ATOMS: atom_id res chain seq x y z
N MET A 1 -6.85 -24.51 -8.31
CA MET A 1 -6.22 -24.75 -9.61
C MET A 1 -4.75 -25.02 -9.36
N GLY A 2 -4.32 -26.27 -9.49
CA GLY A 2 -2.93 -26.69 -9.35
C GLY A 2 -2.81 -28.09 -9.94
N ALA A 3 -1.83 -28.32 -10.80
CA ALA A 3 -1.55 -29.66 -11.30
C ALA A 3 -0.81 -30.44 -10.20
N GLY A 4 -1.30 -31.64 -9.86
CA GLY A 4 -0.59 -32.54 -8.94
C GLY A 4 0.71 -33.02 -9.58
N PRO A 5 1.78 -33.24 -8.78
CA PRO A 5 3.07 -33.67 -9.33
C PRO A 5 2.93 -35.08 -9.89
N MET A 6 3.19 -35.23 -11.18
CA MET A 6 3.16 -36.53 -11.86
C MET A 6 4.47 -37.27 -11.58
N GLY A 7 4.54 -37.99 -10.45
CA GLY A 7 5.35 -39.21 -10.26
C GLY A 7 6.84 -39.24 -10.63
N GLU A 8 7.51 -38.14 -10.93
CA GLU A 8 8.92 -38.13 -11.32
C GLU A 8 9.78 -38.21 -10.05
N MET A 9 10.24 -39.43 -9.73
CA MET A 9 11.03 -39.74 -8.52
C MET A 9 12.52 -39.39 -8.68
N ASP A 10 12.93 -38.85 -9.83
CA ASP A 10 14.29 -38.42 -10.11
C ASP A 10 14.31 -36.91 -10.32
N HIS A 11 14.98 -36.17 -9.42
CA HIS A 11 15.10 -34.71 -9.52
C HIS A 11 16.08 -34.26 -10.61
N GLY A 12 16.70 -35.20 -11.34
CA GLY A 12 17.63 -34.93 -12.42
C GLY A 12 18.86 -34.15 -11.97
N VAL A 13 19.62 -33.62 -12.93
CA VAL A 13 20.76 -32.74 -12.65
C VAL A 13 20.23 -31.37 -12.23
N HIS A 14 20.56 -30.93 -11.01
CA HIS A 14 20.26 -29.57 -10.59
C HIS A 14 21.07 -28.57 -11.41
N ALA A 15 20.37 -27.67 -12.11
CA ALA A 15 21.00 -26.54 -12.78
C ALA A 15 21.78 -25.68 -11.77
N ALA A 16 22.91 -25.12 -12.20
CA ALA A 16 23.70 -24.20 -11.39
C ALA A 16 22.90 -22.92 -11.09
N ARG A 17 23.08 -22.36 -9.89
CA ARG A 17 22.31 -21.20 -9.42
C ARG A 17 23.20 -20.20 -8.70
N VAL A 18 22.84 -18.92 -8.82
CA VAL A 18 23.39 -17.83 -8.00
C VAL A 18 22.37 -17.40 -6.95
N SER A 19 22.86 -17.00 -5.78
CA SER A 19 22.03 -16.51 -4.69
C SER A 19 22.21 -15.00 -4.58
N ILE A 20 21.11 -14.26 -4.61
CA ILE A 20 21.09 -12.80 -4.50
C ILE A 20 20.25 -12.44 -3.28
N SER A 21 20.81 -11.62 -2.41
CA SER A 21 20.15 -11.10 -1.22
C SER A 21 19.54 -9.73 -1.49
N TYR A 22 18.36 -9.50 -0.93
CA TYR A 22 17.63 -8.24 -0.99
C TYR A 22 17.22 -7.82 0.42
N TRP A 23 17.41 -6.55 0.75
CA TRP A 23 17.07 -5.99 2.06
C TRP A 23 15.98 -4.94 1.92
N ASP A 24 14.93 -5.05 2.74
CA ASP A 24 13.90 -4.01 2.88
C ASP A 24 14.29 -2.94 3.90
N ALA A 25 13.50 -1.87 3.98
CA ALA A 25 13.72 -0.77 4.92
C ALA A 25 13.59 -1.16 6.41
N LEU A 26 13.11 -2.37 6.72
CA LEU A 26 13.06 -2.91 8.09
C LEU A 26 14.27 -3.80 8.41
N GLY A 27 15.17 -4.00 7.44
CA GLY A 27 16.34 -4.86 7.58
C GLY A 27 16.06 -6.34 7.34
N ASN A 28 14.88 -6.71 6.85
CA ASN A 28 14.58 -8.10 6.50
C ASN A 28 15.36 -8.49 5.24
N GLU A 29 16.08 -9.60 5.32
CA GLU A 29 16.78 -10.19 4.18
C GLU A 29 15.88 -11.19 3.46
N THR A 30 15.82 -11.08 2.13
CA THR A 30 15.17 -12.04 1.25
C THR A 30 16.18 -12.57 0.25
N VAL A 31 16.49 -13.86 0.33
CA VAL A 31 17.37 -14.53 -0.63
C VAL A 31 16.55 -15.09 -1.78
N ARG A 32 16.98 -14.81 -3.02
CA ARG A 32 16.41 -15.36 -4.26
C ARG A 32 17.49 -16.12 -5.02
N HIS A 33 17.09 -17.21 -5.68
CA HIS A 33 18.00 -18.04 -6.46
C HIS A 33 17.66 -17.96 -7.94
N TYR A 34 18.63 -17.50 -8.74
CA TYR A 34 18.51 -17.39 -10.20
C TYR A 34 19.41 -18.43 -10.89
N SER A 35 19.20 -18.69 -12.18
CA SER A 35 20.12 -19.52 -12.96
C SER A 35 21.52 -18.90 -12.94
N ALA A 36 22.58 -19.70 -12.86
CA ALA A 36 23.94 -19.18 -12.94
C ALA A 36 24.31 -18.65 -14.34
N GLU A 37 23.50 -18.96 -15.36
CA GLU A 37 23.69 -18.52 -16.75
C GLU A 37 22.90 -17.26 -17.10
N ILE A 38 22.08 -16.75 -16.17
CA ILE A 38 21.30 -15.52 -16.40
C ILE A 38 22.26 -14.32 -16.46
N ALA A 39 21.98 -13.35 -17.34
CA ALA A 39 22.70 -12.09 -17.32
C ALA A 39 22.37 -11.32 -16.02
N GLU A 40 23.35 -10.66 -15.42
CA GLU A 40 23.16 -9.91 -14.17
C GLU A 40 22.09 -8.81 -14.31
N ASP A 41 22.01 -8.18 -15.48
CA ASP A 41 21.04 -7.15 -15.83
C ASP A 41 19.59 -7.68 -15.92
N ASP A 42 19.42 -8.98 -16.13
CA ASP A 42 18.10 -9.64 -16.15
C ASP A 42 17.64 -10.05 -14.74
N ILE A 43 18.55 -10.05 -13.76
CA ILE A 43 18.17 -10.23 -12.35
C ILE A 43 17.48 -8.93 -11.91
N PRO A 44 16.32 -8.97 -11.22
CA PRO A 44 15.67 -7.76 -10.72
C PRO A 44 16.51 -7.01 -9.70
N GLU A 45 16.64 -5.69 -9.78
CA GLU A 45 17.32 -4.88 -8.75
C GLU A 45 16.48 -4.76 -7.48
N LEU A 46 15.15 -4.77 -7.64
CA LEU A 46 14.16 -4.63 -6.59
C LEU A 46 13.16 -5.79 -6.63
N ILE A 47 12.75 -6.25 -5.45
CA ILE A 47 11.66 -7.22 -5.26
C ILE A 47 10.73 -6.74 -4.15
N ASP A 48 9.54 -7.32 -4.07
CA ASP A 48 8.71 -7.18 -2.86
C ASP A 48 9.16 -8.21 -1.80
N CYS A 49 9.45 -7.73 -0.60
CA CYS A 49 9.77 -8.59 0.54
C CYS A 49 8.53 -9.42 0.92
N PRO A 50 8.62 -10.76 0.98
CA PRO A 50 7.47 -11.61 1.30
C PRO A 50 7.01 -11.49 2.77
N ILE A 51 7.86 -10.93 3.65
CA ILE A 51 7.57 -10.77 5.08
C ILE A 51 6.83 -9.45 5.34
N SER A 52 7.35 -8.34 4.81
CA SER A 52 6.84 -6.99 5.09
C SER A 52 5.95 -6.42 4.00
N GLY A 53 6.04 -6.93 2.76
CA GLY A 53 5.44 -6.33 1.57
C GLY A 53 6.12 -5.03 1.12
N LEU A 54 7.22 -4.63 1.75
CA LEU A 54 8.00 -3.47 1.34
C LEU A 54 8.92 -3.81 0.16
N PRO A 55 9.30 -2.81 -0.66
CA PRO A 55 10.37 -3.01 -1.63
C PRO A 55 11.66 -3.39 -0.90
N ALA A 56 12.44 -4.28 -1.51
CA ALA A 56 13.74 -4.74 -1.04
C ALA A 56 14.76 -4.68 -2.19
N GLY A 57 15.96 -4.18 -1.91
CA GLY A 57 17.02 -3.96 -2.89
C GLY A 57 18.32 -4.67 -2.52
N ARG A 58 19.27 -4.76 -3.47
CA ARG A 58 20.52 -5.51 -3.28
C ARG A 58 21.58 -4.81 -2.41
N ASP A 59 21.39 -3.53 -2.08
CA ASP A 59 22.26 -2.80 -1.16
C ASP A 59 21.67 -2.83 0.26
N ARG A 60 22.37 -3.51 1.16
CA ARG A 60 21.96 -3.65 2.56
C ARG A 60 22.01 -2.32 3.31
N ASP A 61 22.98 -1.47 3.00
CA ASP A 61 23.22 -0.23 3.75
C ASP A 61 22.35 0.92 3.21
N ASN A 62 21.76 0.75 2.02
CA ASN A 62 20.85 1.69 1.40
C ASN A 62 19.59 0.99 0.84
N PRO A 63 18.75 0.38 1.70
CA PRO A 63 17.55 -0.30 1.25
C PRO A 63 16.53 0.69 0.65
N PRO A 64 15.72 0.26 -0.33
CA PRO A 64 14.73 1.12 -0.97
C PRO A 64 13.65 1.56 0.02
N ALA A 65 13.23 2.82 -0.10
CA ALA A 65 12.15 3.36 0.72
C ALA A 65 10.79 2.82 0.26
N ALA A 66 9.84 2.71 1.20
CA ALA A 66 8.47 2.37 0.89
C ALA A 66 7.86 3.35 -0.12
N THR A 67 7.17 2.83 -1.14
CA THR A 67 6.41 3.63 -2.09
C THR A 67 5.32 4.38 -1.34
N LYS A 68 5.43 5.72 -1.27
CA LYS A 68 4.38 6.57 -0.70
C LYS A 68 3.21 6.60 -1.67
N VAL A 69 2.18 5.80 -1.42
CA VAL A 69 0.91 5.94 -2.14
C VAL A 69 0.29 7.27 -1.72
N ALA A 70 0.01 8.13 -2.70
CA ALA A 70 -0.73 9.36 -2.43
C ALA A 70 -2.10 8.99 -1.82
N PRO A 71 -2.50 9.60 -0.70
CA PRO A 71 -3.76 9.25 -0.08
C PRO A 71 -4.91 9.51 -1.05
N TYR A 72 -5.86 8.58 -1.12
CA TYR A 72 -7.12 8.83 -1.83
C TYR A 72 -7.78 10.07 -1.27
N LYS A 73 -8.44 10.80 -2.16
CA LYS A 73 -9.12 12.03 -1.79
C LYS A 73 -10.30 11.73 -0.85
N THR A 74 -10.33 12.41 0.28
CA THR A 74 -11.41 12.24 1.27
C THR A 74 -12.71 12.94 0.82
N HIS A 75 -13.85 12.53 1.36
CA HIS A 75 -15.13 13.21 1.12
C HIS A 75 -15.06 14.72 1.40
N LEU A 76 -14.40 15.12 2.49
CA LEU A 76 -14.22 16.54 2.82
C LEU A 76 -13.37 17.27 1.77
N ALA A 77 -12.32 16.63 1.26
CA ALA A 77 -11.52 17.21 0.18
C ALA A 77 -12.34 17.42 -1.10
N TYR A 78 -13.22 16.48 -1.46
CA TYR A 78 -14.17 16.68 -2.56
C TYR A 78 -15.14 17.84 -2.31
N VAL A 79 -15.60 18.03 -1.07
CA VAL A 79 -16.48 19.15 -0.73
C VAL A 79 -15.74 20.49 -0.84
N LYS A 80 -14.50 20.57 -0.35
CA LYS A 80 -13.69 21.81 -0.37
C LYS A 80 -13.32 22.30 -1.76
N GLU A 81 -13.22 21.42 -2.75
CA GLU A 81 -12.94 21.85 -4.13
C GLU A 81 -14.13 22.54 -4.82
N ARG A 82 -15.35 22.29 -4.32
CA ARG A 82 -16.59 22.82 -4.91
C ARG A 82 -17.33 23.80 -4.01
N ARG A 83 -16.82 24.05 -2.80
CA ARG A 83 -17.42 24.97 -1.82
C ARG A 83 -16.36 25.88 -1.24
N THR A 84 -16.67 27.17 -1.18
CA THR A 84 -15.81 28.12 -0.48
C THR A 84 -16.04 28.05 1.03
N ASN A 85 -15.15 28.67 1.80
CA ASN A 85 -15.31 28.75 3.26
C ASN A 85 -16.60 29.51 3.63
N GLU A 86 -16.90 30.58 2.92
CA GLU A 86 -18.09 31.41 3.16
C GLU A 86 -19.39 30.65 2.85
N GLU A 87 -19.38 29.78 1.84
CA GLU A 87 -20.52 28.89 1.56
C GLU A 87 -20.71 27.82 2.65
N ALA A 88 -19.61 27.29 3.18
CA ALA A 88 -19.64 26.33 4.27
C ALA A 88 -20.18 26.96 5.57
N GLU A 89 -19.76 28.19 5.87
CA GLU A 89 -20.26 28.97 7.01
C GLU A 89 -21.77 29.22 6.89
N ARG A 90 -22.25 29.68 5.72
CA ARG A 90 -23.69 29.89 5.50
C ARG A 90 -24.51 28.61 5.69
N LEU A 91 -24.03 27.47 5.18
CA LEU A 91 -24.69 26.18 5.35
C LEU A 91 -24.74 25.75 6.82
N LEU A 92 -23.67 26.02 7.57
CA LEU A 92 -23.61 25.73 9.01
C LEU A 92 -24.64 26.58 9.77
N ASP A 93 -24.70 27.89 9.49
CA ASP A 93 -25.65 28.80 10.13
C ASP A 93 -27.11 28.42 9.85
N GLU A 94 -27.42 28.04 8.61
CA GLU A 94 -28.75 27.55 8.23
C GLU A 94 -29.12 26.28 9.00
N ALA A 95 -28.19 25.33 9.10
CA ALA A 95 -28.39 24.08 9.83
C ALA A 95 -28.57 24.31 11.34
N LEU A 96 -27.78 25.21 11.93
CA LEU A 96 -27.89 25.59 13.34
C LEU A 96 -29.22 26.29 13.63
N SER A 97 -29.68 27.16 12.73
CA SER A 97 -30.98 27.84 12.85
C SER A 97 -32.13 26.83 12.84
N LYS A 98 -32.14 25.90 11.87
CA LYS A 98 -33.11 24.79 11.81
C LYS A 98 -33.09 23.91 13.06
N LEU A 99 -31.89 23.63 13.60
CA LEU A 99 -31.75 22.86 14.84
C LEU A 99 -32.36 23.58 16.05
N ARG A 100 -32.10 24.89 16.19
CA ARG A 100 -32.64 25.73 17.25
C ARG A 100 -34.17 25.81 17.17
N GLU A 101 -34.73 26.02 15.99
CA GLU A 101 -36.19 26.02 15.79
C GLU A 101 -36.84 24.69 16.20
N ARG A 102 -36.24 23.57 15.79
CA ARG A 102 -36.73 22.24 16.17
C ARG A 102 -36.69 22.03 17.68
N ARG A 103 -35.64 22.49 18.36
CA ARG A 103 -35.50 22.41 19.83
C ARG A 103 -36.42 23.39 20.57
N GLY A 104 -36.65 24.58 20.02
CA GLY A 104 -37.57 25.57 20.62
C GLY A 104 -39.02 25.08 20.62
N LYS A 105 -39.44 24.38 19.56
CA LYS A 105 -40.78 23.76 19.45
C LYS A 105 -41.06 22.67 20.49
N THR A 106 -40.04 22.06 21.09
CA THR A 106 -40.23 21.05 22.16
C THR A 106 -40.46 21.65 23.55
N THR A 107 -40.36 22.97 23.74
CA THR A 107 -40.44 23.62 25.06
C THR A 107 -41.75 24.36 25.36
N THR A 108 -42.70 24.42 24.42
CA THR A 108 -44.01 25.05 24.66
C THR A 108 -45.07 24.00 24.96
N LYS A 109 -45.06 23.48 26.18
CA LYS A 109 -46.23 22.85 26.80
C LYS A 109 -46.17 23.11 28.31
N GLY A 110 -46.91 24.12 28.75
CA GLY A 110 -47.08 24.56 30.13
C GLY A 110 -48.15 25.63 30.16
#